data_AF-A0A7K1KAN0-F1
#
_entry.id   AF-A0A7K1KAN0-F1
#
_cell.length_a   1.000
_cell.length_b   1.000
_cell.length_c   1.000
_cell.angle_alpha   90.00
_cell.angle_beta   90.00
_cell.angle_gamma   90.00
#
_symmetry.space_group_name_H-M   'P 1'
#
loop_
_entity.id
_entity.type
_entity.pdbx_description
1 polymer ?
#
loop_
_entity_poly.entity_id
_entity_poly.type
_entity_poly.pdbx_seq_one_letter_code
_entity_poly.pdbx_strand_id
1 'polypeptide(L)'
;MGHRHAMATARVMRTAAFTGCGSPHGDVPARARTRPADRPRQAQHGVFEQPRQRRYAGQLKTSASAVTDRSPWMNERVTVLRRFLADLHGLHLSPDLARVQVAGHVELLVSVLRLNRQTARQFVTDDVLREMAIDIATAVASE
;
A
#
# COMPACT_ATOMS: atom_id res chain seq x y z
N MET A 1 30.92 -44.41 20.08
CA MET A 1 31.74 -43.25 19.65
C MET A 1 31.33 -42.95 18.21
N GLY A 2 30.60 -41.91 17.81
CA GLY A 2 30.40 -40.60 18.42
C GLY A 2 30.92 -39.48 17.51
N HIS A 3 30.66 -39.51 16.20
CA HIS A 3 31.04 -38.41 15.31
C HIS A 3 29.79 -37.76 14.71
N ARG A 4 29.41 -36.69 15.39
CA ARG A 4 28.32 -35.78 15.09
C ARG A 4 28.69 -34.91 13.90
N HIS A 5 27.71 -34.72 13.03
CA HIS A 5 27.48 -33.58 12.13
C HIS A 5 28.48 -32.43 12.26
N ALA A 6 29.31 -32.25 11.23
CA ALA A 6 30.01 -31.00 11.01
C ALA A 6 29.10 -30.06 10.20
N MET A 7 28.99 -28.84 10.72
CA MET A 7 28.00 -27.83 10.39
C MET A 7 28.17 -27.22 8.99
N ALA A 8 27.02 -26.83 8.44
CA ALA A 8 26.87 -25.87 7.36
C ALA A 8 27.45 -24.50 7.75
N THR A 9 28.25 -23.93 6.85
CA THR A 9 28.63 -22.51 6.81
C THR A 9 28.41 -22.07 5.37
N ALA A 10 27.43 -21.23 5.06
CA ALA A 10 27.32 -19.80 5.33
C ALA A 10 27.32 -19.06 3.99
N ARG A 11 26.12 -18.55 3.66
CA ARG A 11 25.90 -17.18 3.16
C ARG A 11 26.33 -16.87 1.72
N VAL A 12 25.43 -17.18 0.80
CA VAL A 12 25.36 -16.61 -0.55
C VAL A 12 25.32 -15.08 -0.45
N MET A 13 26.27 -14.43 -1.14
CA MET A 13 26.40 -12.99 -1.18
C MET A 13 25.18 -12.33 -1.84
N ARG A 14 24.69 -11.30 -1.16
CA ARG A 14 23.63 -10.38 -1.55
C ARG A 14 24.26 -9.28 -2.41
N THR A 15 24.16 -9.35 -3.73
CA THR A 15 24.47 -8.24 -4.63
C THR A 15 23.35 -7.21 -4.55
N ALA A 16 23.71 -5.99 -4.16
CA ALA A 16 22.87 -4.81 -4.10
C ALA A 16 23.36 -3.76 -5.10
N ALA A 17 22.44 -2.83 -5.42
CA ALA A 17 22.55 -1.63 -6.26
C ALA A 17 22.53 -1.92 -7.78
N PHE A 18 21.53 -1.52 -8.59
CA PHE A 18 20.56 -0.41 -8.56
C PHE A 18 21.18 0.95 -8.24
N THR A 19 21.73 1.61 -9.27
CA THR A 19 21.40 2.99 -9.73
C THR A 19 22.55 3.54 -10.56
N GLY A 20 22.23 4.25 -11.65
CA GLY A 20 23.19 5.14 -12.29
C GLY A 20 23.00 5.29 -13.80
N CYS A 21 21.96 6.03 -14.20
CA CYS A 21 21.80 6.53 -15.56
C CYS A 21 23.01 7.39 -15.98
N GLY A 22 23.69 7.03 -17.06
CA GLY A 22 24.69 7.87 -17.69
C GLY A 22 24.10 8.59 -18.90
N SER A 23 23.75 9.87 -18.72
CA SER A 23 23.54 10.80 -19.83
C SER A 23 24.35 12.07 -19.57
N PRO A 24 25.26 12.49 -20.47
CA PRO A 24 26.10 13.66 -20.27
C PRO A 24 25.29 14.95 -20.48
N HIS A 25 25.27 15.81 -19.47
CA HIS A 25 24.74 17.17 -19.55
C HIS A 25 25.77 18.11 -20.15
N GLY A 26 25.28 18.98 -21.02
CA GLY A 26 26.04 19.96 -21.78
C GLY A 26 26.65 21.07 -20.93
N ASP A 27 27.68 21.65 -21.52
CA ASP A 27 28.51 22.74 -21.04
C ASP A 27 27.71 24.00 -20.68
N VAL A 28 27.93 24.48 -19.46
CA VAL A 28 27.71 25.89 -19.10
C VAL A 28 28.90 26.37 -18.26
N PRO A 29 29.71 27.32 -18.72
CA PRO A 29 30.77 27.88 -17.88
C PRO A 29 30.17 28.88 -16.87
N ALA A 30 30.01 28.42 -15.62
CA ALA A 30 29.67 29.29 -14.50
C ALA A 30 30.91 30.04 -14.00
N ARG A 31 30.90 31.34 -14.27
CA ARG A 31 31.83 32.39 -13.85
C ARG A 31 32.23 32.29 -12.37
N ALA A 32 33.53 32.10 -12.12
CA ALA A 32 34.12 32.20 -10.80
C ALA A 32 33.92 33.61 -10.21
N ARG A 33 33.24 33.71 -9.06
CA ARG A 33 33.33 34.89 -8.18
C ARG A 33 34.12 34.52 -6.94
N THR A 34 35.26 35.18 -6.81
CA THR A 34 36.12 35.22 -5.64
C THR A 34 35.40 35.81 -4.43
N ARG A 35 35.46 35.07 -3.32
CA ARG A 35 35.06 35.45 -1.97
C ARG A 35 36.11 36.36 -1.33
N PRO A 36 35.71 37.42 -0.61
CA PRO A 36 36.52 37.95 0.49
C PRO A 36 35.97 37.51 1.84
N ALA A 37 36.89 37.26 2.76
CA ALA A 37 36.68 36.79 4.12
C ALA A 37 36.32 37.93 5.10
N ASP A 38 35.96 37.50 6.31
CA ASP A 38 35.94 38.21 7.59
C ASP A 38 34.77 39.14 7.93
N ARG A 39 33.89 38.66 8.82
CA ARG A 39 33.92 39.09 10.24
C ARG A 39 33.10 38.18 11.19
N PRO A 40 33.40 38.18 12.50
CA PRO A 40 33.06 37.11 13.42
C PRO A 40 31.78 37.36 14.26
N ARG A 41 31.19 36.23 14.68
CA ARG A 41 30.41 35.94 15.91
C ARG A 41 29.30 36.92 16.31
N GLN A 42 28.05 36.46 16.21
CA GLN A 42 27.13 36.55 17.34
C GLN A 42 26.35 35.24 17.50
N ALA A 43 26.58 34.61 18.65
CA ALA A 43 25.75 33.55 19.19
C ALA A 43 24.50 34.17 19.80
N GLN A 44 23.32 33.74 19.37
CA GLN A 44 22.14 33.71 20.23
C GLN A 44 21.41 32.40 19.98
N HIS A 45 21.73 31.41 20.82
CA HIS A 45 20.87 30.28 21.09
C HIS A 45 19.55 30.85 21.63
N GLY A 46 18.56 30.99 20.76
CA GLY A 46 17.17 31.14 21.17
C GLY A 46 16.73 29.85 21.85
N VAL A 47 16.43 29.95 23.14
CA VAL A 47 15.82 28.91 23.97
C VAL A 47 14.66 28.28 23.21
N PHE A 48 14.79 26.99 22.95
CA PHE A 48 13.79 26.16 22.30
C PHE A 48 12.67 25.85 23.31
N GLU A 49 11.84 26.84 23.64
CA GLU A 49 10.59 26.60 24.36
C GLU A 49 9.52 26.17 23.37
N GLN A 50 9.32 24.85 23.29
CA GLN A 50 8.08 24.26 22.79
C GLN A 50 6.97 24.50 23.82
N PRO A 51 5.84 25.09 23.39
CA PRO A 51 4.56 24.58 23.87
C PRO A 51 3.52 24.59 22.75
N ARG A 52 3.55 23.58 21.87
CA ARG A 52 2.39 23.22 21.04
C ARG A 52 2.00 21.74 21.10
N GLN A 53 2.50 21.00 22.10
CA GLN A 53 2.00 19.66 22.44
C GLN A 53 0.69 19.71 23.26
N ARG A 54 -0.28 20.54 22.84
CA ARG A 54 -1.58 20.62 23.54
C ARG A 54 -2.79 20.61 22.61
N ARG A 55 -2.67 19.94 21.44
CA ARG A 55 -3.79 19.74 20.51
C ARG A 55 -4.03 18.30 20.05
N TYR A 56 -3.38 17.30 20.66
CA TYR A 56 -3.58 15.89 20.30
C TYR A 56 -3.77 14.95 21.50
N ALA A 57 -4.14 15.47 22.69
CA ALA A 57 -4.46 14.65 23.87
C ALA A 57 -5.98 14.55 24.08
N GLY A 58 -6.73 14.27 23.00
CA GLY A 58 -8.19 14.34 23.04
C GLY A 58 -8.91 13.59 21.93
N GLN A 59 -8.34 12.51 21.37
CA GLN A 59 -9.14 11.62 20.52
C GLN A 59 -8.60 10.19 20.48
N LEU A 60 -8.28 9.63 21.65
CA LEU A 60 -8.25 8.19 21.85
C LEU A 60 -9.67 7.70 22.15
N LYS A 61 -10.60 7.94 21.22
CA LYS A 61 -11.95 7.36 21.25
C LYS A 61 -12.05 6.38 20.09
N THR A 62 -11.91 5.09 20.41
CA THR A 62 -12.53 3.95 19.71
C THR A 62 -12.32 3.90 18.19
N SER A 63 -11.12 3.48 17.76
CA SER A 63 -10.77 3.24 16.35
C SER A 63 -11.00 1.79 15.88
N ALA A 64 -11.89 1.02 16.53
CA ALA A 64 -12.19 -0.35 16.11
C ALA A 64 -13.44 -0.45 15.21
N SER A 65 -14.31 0.56 15.19
CA SER A 65 -15.53 0.58 14.37
C SER A 65 -15.41 1.41 13.08
N ALA A 66 -14.45 2.34 13.01
CA ALA A 66 -14.22 3.18 11.82
C ALA A 66 -13.47 2.46 10.67
N VAL A 67 -13.08 1.19 10.86
CA VAL A 67 -12.28 0.44 9.87
C VAL A 67 -13.12 0.02 8.66
N THR A 68 -14.45 -0.02 8.78
CA THR A 68 -15.36 -0.28 7.65
C THR A 68 -15.55 0.94 6.74
N ASP A 69 -15.07 2.13 7.09
CA ASP A 69 -15.57 3.39 6.50
C ASP A 69 -14.61 4.07 5.50
N ARG A 70 -13.77 3.31 4.79
CA ARG A 70 -12.78 3.92 3.88
C ARG A 70 -13.31 4.19 2.47
N SER A 71 -14.42 3.58 2.06
CA SER A 71 -15.06 3.85 0.77
C SER A 71 -16.51 3.34 0.74
N PRO A 72 -17.52 4.23 0.67
CA PRO A 72 -18.92 3.84 0.56
C PRO A 72 -19.19 2.88 -0.60
N TRP A 73 -18.62 3.18 -1.77
CA TRP A 73 -18.70 2.32 -2.95
C TRP A 73 -18.15 0.91 -2.69
N MET A 74 -17.01 0.77 -2.01
CA MET A 74 -16.45 -0.56 -1.70
C MET A 74 -17.37 -1.34 -0.77
N ASN A 75 -17.97 -0.68 0.22
CA ASN A 75 -18.86 -1.34 1.16
C ASN A 75 -20.13 -1.86 0.49
N GLU A 76 -20.69 -1.10 -0.45
CA GLU A 76 -21.83 -1.55 -1.26
C GLU A 76 -21.47 -2.81 -2.06
N ARG A 77 -20.36 -2.77 -2.82
CA ARG A 77 -19.93 -3.90 -3.66
C ARG A 77 -19.62 -5.15 -2.84
N VAL A 78 -18.99 -4.98 -1.67
CA VAL A 78 -18.73 -6.07 -0.72
C VAL A 78 -20.02 -6.67 -0.17
N THR A 79 -21.02 -5.83 0.13
CA THR A 79 -22.32 -6.29 0.62
C THR A 79 -23.04 -7.11 -0.45
N VAL A 80 -23.01 -6.65 -1.71
CA VAL A 80 -23.60 -7.37 -2.85
C VAL A 80 -22.89 -8.71 -3.09
N LEU A 81 -21.56 -8.72 -3.12
CA LEU A 81 -20.79 -9.96 -3.31
C LEU A 81 -21.08 -10.99 -2.22
N ARG A 82 -21.09 -10.55 -0.95
CA ARG A 82 -21.39 -11.44 0.19
C ARG A 82 -22.81 -11.98 0.13
N ARG A 83 -23.77 -11.17 -0.34
CA ARG A 83 -25.13 -11.62 -0.57
C ARG A 83 -25.19 -12.70 -1.64
N PHE A 84 -24.53 -12.53 -2.78
CA PHE A 84 -24.51 -13.58 -3.81
C PHE A 84 -23.87 -14.87 -3.32
N LEU A 85 -22.78 -14.79 -2.57
CA LEU A 85 -22.14 -15.97 -1.97
C LEU A 85 -23.07 -16.70 -0.98
N ALA A 86 -23.79 -15.96 -0.14
CA ALA A 86 -24.72 -16.54 0.82
C ALA A 86 -25.97 -17.12 0.14
N ASP A 87 -26.60 -16.34 -0.75
CA ASP A 87 -27.90 -16.67 -1.36
C ASP A 87 -27.75 -17.79 -2.41
N LEU A 88 -26.67 -17.80 -3.20
CA LEU A 88 -26.49 -18.77 -4.30
C LEU A 88 -25.67 -19.99 -3.91
N HIS A 89 -24.72 -19.84 -2.99
CA HIS A 89 -23.75 -20.89 -2.68
C HIS A 89 -23.71 -21.27 -1.19
N GLY A 90 -24.49 -20.62 -0.32
CA GLY A 90 -24.47 -20.86 1.13
C GLY A 90 -23.15 -20.44 1.82
N LEU A 91 -22.27 -19.73 1.10
CA LEU A 91 -20.94 -19.39 1.56
C LEU A 91 -20.94 -18.07 2.32
N HIS A 92 -20.36 -18.09 3.52
CA HIS A 92 -20.24 -16.92 4.38
C HIS A 92 -18.80 -16.41 4.40
N LEU A 93 -18.53 -15.37 3.61
CA LEU A 93 -17.22 -14.74 3.55
C LEU A 93 -17.11 -13.58 4.55
N SER A 94 -15.97 -13.50 5.25
CA SER A 94 -15.61 -12.34 6.07
C SER A 94 -15.60 -11.06 5.22
N PRO A 95 -16.10 -9.92 5.74
CA PRO A 95 -16.12 -8.66 4.99
C PRO A 95 -14.72 -8.21 4.52
N ASP A 96 -13.67 -8.55 5.26
CA ASP A 96 -12.31 -8.16 4.89
C ASP A 96 -11.77 -8.98 3.72
N LEU A 97 -12.08 -10.28 3.68
CA LEU A 97 -11.74 -11.12 2.52
C LEU A 97 -12.54 -10.70 1.29
N ALA A 98 -13.83 -10.39 1.45
CA ALA A 98 -14.65 -9.87 0.35
C ALA A 98 -14.08 -8.55 -0.20
N ARG A 99 -13.58 -7.66 0.66
CA ARG A 99 -12.88 -6.43 0.23
C ARG A 99 -11.63 -6.74 -0.58
N VAL A 100 -10.84 -7.73 -0.17
CA VAL A 100 -9.64 -8.16 -0.91
C VAL A 100 -10.03 -8.66 -2.31
N GLN A 101 -11.09 -9.45 -2.43
CA GLN A 101 -11.56 -9.94 -3.73
C GLN A 101 -11.99 -8.80 -4.65
N VAL A 102 -12.85 -7.89 -4.18
CA VAL A 102 -13.31 -6.75 -4.98
C VAL A 102 -12.16 -5.81 -5.32
N ALA A 103 -11.26 -5.52 -4.37
CA ALA A 103 -10.10 -4.68 -4.64
C ALA A 103 -9.15 -5.33 -5.66
N GLY A 104 -8.88 -6.63 -5.51
CA GLY A 104 -8.04 -7.40 -6.44
C GLY A 104 -8.61 -7.37 -7.86
N HIS A 105 -9.93 -7.54 -8.00
CA HIS A 105 -10.59 -7.44 -9.30
C HIS A 105 -10.48 -6.04 -9.92
N VAL A 106 -10.63 -4.97 -9.13
CA VAL A 106 -10.43 -3.59 -9.62
C VAL A 106 -8.98 -3.38 -10.10
N GLU A 107 -7.99 -3.85 -9.36
CA GLU A 107 -6.58 -3.73 -9.77
C GLU A 107 -6.29 -4.56 -11.03
N LEU A 108 -6.92 -5.72 -11.18
CA LEU A 108 -6.85 -6.52 -12.40
C LEU A 108 -7.40 -5.75 -13.60
N LEU A 109 -8.57 -5.14 -13.48
CA LEU A 109 -9.18 -4.32 -14.54
C LEU A 109 -8.30 -3.11 -14.90
N VAL A 110 -7.74 -2.44 -13.90
CA VAL A 110 -6.77 -1.34 -14.11
C VAL A 110 -5.56 -1.82 -14.92
N SER A 111 -5.02 -2.99 -14.58
CA SER A 111 -3.84 -3.56 -15.22
C SER A 111 -4.11 -4.04 -16.65
N VAL A 112 -5.19 -4.80 -16.85
CA VAL A 112 -5.52 -5.45 -18.13
C VAL A 112 -6.08 -4.46 -19.13
N LEU A 113 -7.00 -3.59 -18.70
CA LEU A 113 -7.68 -2.63 -19.58
C LEU A 113 -6.96 -1.27 -19.66
N ARG A 114 -5.89 -1.08 -18.89
CA ARG A 114 -5.12 0.18 -18.81
C ARG A 114 -5.99 1.40 -18.46
N LEU A 115 -6.97 1.17 -17.58
CA LEU A 115 -7.90 2.18 -17.11
C LEU A 115 -7.38 2.85 -15.83
N ASN A 116 -7.82 4.08 -15.58
CA ASN A 116 -7.69 4.62 -14.24
C ASN A 116 -8.64 3.90 -13.26
N ARG A 117 -8.36 3.99 -11.96
CA ARG A 117 -9.12 3.31 -10.91
C ARG A 117 -10.60 3.69 -10.89
N GLN A 118 -10.93 4.94 -11.17
CA GLN A 118 -12.33 5.40 -11.14
C GLN A 118 -13.14 4.82 -12.30
N THR A 119 -12.56 4.73 -13.48
CA THR A 119 -13.18 4.08 -14.64
C THR A 119 -13.30 2.57 -14.43
N ALA A 120 -12.26 1.92 -13.87
CA ALA A 120 -12.32 0.49 -13.55
C ALA A 120 -13.48 0.13 -12.59
N ARG A 121 -13.80 1.00 -11.63
CA ARG A 121 -14.94 0.80 -10.71
C ARG A 121 -16.29 0.69 -11.43
N GLN A 122 -16.45 1.34 -12.59
CA GLN A 122 -17.70 1.32 -13.36
C GLN A 122 -17.96 -0.06 -13.98
N PHE A 123 -16.91 -0.87 -14.16
CA PHE A 123 -17.02 -2.23 -14.70
C PHE A 123 -17.30 -3.29 -13.63
N VAL A 124 -17.28 -2.93 -12.34
CA VAL A 124 -17.68 -3.84 -11.25
C VAL A 124 -19.20 -3.78 -11.07
N THR A 125 -19.91 -4.33 -12.05
CA THR A 125 -21.37 -4.45 -12.06
C THR A 125 -21.82 -5.61 -11.18
N ASP A 126 -23.12 -5.68 -10.91
CA ASP A 126 -23.71 -6.76 -10.12
C ASP A 126 -23.56 -8.12 -10.83
N ASP A 127 -23.59 -8.15 -12.17
CA ASP A 127 -23.32 -9.37 -12.95
C ASP A 127 -21.87 -9.83 -12.78
N VAL A 128 -20.90 -8.91 -12.83
CA VAL A 128 -19.50 -9.24 -12.57
C VAL A 128 -19.32 -9.76 -11.13
N LEU A 129 -20.00 -9.18 -10.15
CA LEU A 129 -19.95 -9.67 -8.77
C LEU A 129 -20.61 -11.06 -8.62
N ARG A 130 -21.62 -11.37 -9.43
CA ARG A 130 -22.23 -12.70 -9.48
C ARG A 130 -21.23 -13.71 -10.05
N GLU A 131 -20.58 -13.40 -11.16
CA GLU A 131 -19.54 -14.27 -11.74
C GLU A 131 -18.37 -14.48 -10.77
N MET A 132 -17.91 -13.42 -10.10
CA MET A 132 -16.91 -13.54 -9.04
C MET A 132 -17.36 -14.47 -7.90
N ALA A 133 -18.65 -14.48 -7.54
CA ALA A 133 -19.16 -15.39 -6.52
C ALA A 133 -19.11 -16.85 -6.98
N ILE A 134 -19.40 -17.12 -8.26
CA ILE A 134 -19.31 -18.45 -8.87
C ILE A 134 -17.85 -18.91 -8.90
N ASP A 135 -16.91 -18.05 -9.29
CA ASP A 135 -15.48 -18.35 -9.31
C ASP A 135 -14.96 -18.72 -7.92
N ILE A 136 -15.32 -17.93 -6.90
CA ILE A 136 -14.96 -18.21 -5.50
C ILE A 136 -15.55 -19.52 -5.03
N ALA A 137 -16.84 -19.78 -5.29
CA ALA A 137 -17.49 -21.00 -4.87
C ALA A 137 -16.88 -22.24 -5.53
N THR A 138 -16.52 -22.13 -6.81
CA THR A 138 -15.85 -23.19 -7.58
C THR A 138 -14.45 -23.46 -7.05
N ALA A 139 -13.69 -22.41 -6.72
CA ALA A 139 -12.36 -22.54 -6.13
C ALA A 139 -12.41 -23.25 -4.76
N VAL A 140 -13.39 -22.90 -3.91
CA VAL A 140 -13.58 -23.52 -2.59
C VAL A 140 -14.06 -24.97 -2.70
N ALA A 141 -14.90 -25.31 -3.69
CA ALA A 141 -15.37 -26.67 -3.88
C ALA A 141 -14.30 -27.63 -4.45
N SER A 142 -13.20 -27.09 -4.97
CA SER A 142 -12.11 -27.87 -5.57
C SER A 142 -10.99 -28.23 -4.58
N GLU A 143 -11.07 -27.74 -3.33
CA GLU A 143 -10.13 -27.99 -2.22
C GLU A 143 -10.63 -29.12 -1.31
#